data_AF-A0A954HH21-F1
#
_entry.id   AF-A0A954HH21-F1
#
_cell.length_a   1.000
_cell.length_b   1.000
_cell.length_c   1.000
_cell.angle_alpha   90.00
_cell.angle_beta   90.00
_cell.angle_gamma   90.00
#
_symmetry.space_group_name_H-M   'P 1'
#
loop_
_entity.id
_entity.type
_entity.pdbx_description
1 polymer ?
#
loop_
_entity_poly.entity_id
_entity_poly.type
_entity_poly.pdbx_seq_one_letter_code
_entity_poly.pdbx_strand_id
1 'polypeptide(L)' 'LTDSRTLAAIIDSPFLDVNERVDALYLSTLSRMPSDAERARCVDYIQSGGSDGDAKAAVADLFWALLNSSEFLLNH' A
#
# COMPACT_ATOMS: atom_id res chain seq x y z
N LEU A 1 -10.31 -3.90 11.26
CA LEU A 1 -9.06 -3.38 10.65
C LEU A 1 -7.81 -3.79 11.48
N THR A 2 -7.84 -4.93 12.18
CA THR A 2 -6.88 -5.23 13.28
C THR A 2 -5.88 -6.35 12.96
N ASP A 3 -5.90 -6.96 11.78
CA ASP A 3 -5.24 -8.28 11.61
C ASP A 3 -3.78 -8.21 11.11
N SER A 4 -3.38 -7.16 10.38
CA SER A 4 -2.04 -7.08 9.77
C SER A 4 -1.10 -6.20 10.58
N ARG A 5 -0.31 -6.81 11.48
CA ARG A 5 0.76 -6.13 12.25
C ARG A 5 1.74 -5.34 11.38
N THR A 6 2.02 -5.82 10.17
CA THR A 6 2.94 -5.16 9.22
C THR A 6 2.33 -3.87 8.67
N LEU A 7 1.04 -3.89 8.34
CA LEU A 7 0.31 -2.72 7.87
C LEU A 7 0.23 -1.65 8.98
N ALA A 8 -0.07 -2.07 10.21
CA ALA A 8 -0.09 -1.18 11.35
C ALA A 8 1.28 -0.50 11.57
N ALA A 9 2.38 -1.25 11.45
CA ALA A 9 3.73 -0.70 11.58
C ALA A 9 4.06 0.33 10.47
N ILE A 10 3.64 0.09 9.23
CA ILE A 10 3.87 1.01 8.09
C ILE A 10 3.06 2.30 8.25
N ILE A 11 1.81 2.20 8.72
CA ILE A 11 0.92 3.34 8.94
C ILE A 11 1.34 4.17 10.17
N ASP A 12 1.74 3.49 11.24
CA ASP A 12 2.11 4.13 12.51
C ASP A 12 3.50 4.77 12.46
N SER A 13 4.38 4.34 11.54
CA SER A 13 5.70 4.93 11.36
C SER A 13 5.60 6.38 10.84
N PRO A 14 5.89 7.39 11.69
CA PRO A 14 5.86 8.79 11.27
C PRO A 14 7.08 9.19 10.43
N PHE A 15 8.06 8.30 10.31
CA PHE A 15 9.32 8.53 9.60
C PHE A 15 9.28 8.11 8.12
N LEU A 16 8.26 7.36 7.69
CA LEU A 16 8.15 6.92 6.30
C LEU A 16 7.34 7.92 5.47
N ASP A 17 7.93 8.37 4.36
CA ASP A 17 7.23 9.11 3.33
C ASP A 17 6.14 8.24 2.65
N VAL A 18 5.13 8.88 2.04
CA VAL A 18 4.05 8.16 1.32
C VAL A 18 4.62 7.19 0.30
N ASN A 19 5.70 7.59 -0.39
CA ASN A 19 6.41 6.74 -1.33
C ASN A 19 7.02 5.50 -0.67
N GLU A 20 7.70 5.67 0.47
CA GLU A 20 8.31 4.56 1.20
C GLU A 20 7.26 3.61 1.77
N ARG A 21 6.09 4.13 2.17
CA ARG A 21 4.96 3.30 2.59
C ARG A 21 4.47 2.41 1.47
N VAL A 22 4.37 2.94 0.24
CA VAL A 22 4.00 2.15 -0.94
C VAL A 22 5.04 1.07 -1.23
N ASP A 23 6.33 1.42 -1.21
CA ASP A 23 7.42 0.44 -1.36
C ASP A 23 7.35 -0.68 -0.31
N ALA A 24 7.13 -0.34 0.96
CA ALA A 24 7.00 -1.31 2.04
C ALA A 24 5.78 -2.22 1.87
N LEU A 25 4.65 -1.70 1.38
CA LEU A 25 3.45 -2.48 1.08
C LEU A 25 3.69 -3.48 -0.05
N TYR A 26 4.32 -3.04 -1.14
CA TYR A 26 4.66 -3.87 -2.29
C TYR A 26 5.66 -4.97 -1.91
N LEU A 27 6.70 -4.64 -1.15
CA LEU A 27 7.65 -5.64 -0.64
C LEU A 27 6.98 -6.63 0.33
N SER A 28 6.04 -6.18 1.16
CA SER A 28 5.34 -7.05 2.12
C SER A 28 4.31 -7.97 1.46
N THR A 29 3.78 -7.60 0.29
CA THR A 29 2.71 -8.35 -0.41
C THR A 29 3.24 -9.13 -1.60
N LEU A 30 3.92 -8.44 -2.53
CA LEU A 30 4.43 -8.99 -3.79
C LEU A 30 5.93 -9.32 -3.72
N SER A 31 6.63 -9.01 -2.62
CA SER A 31 8.08 -9.22 -2.47
C SER A 31 8.92 -8.60 -3.60
N ARG A 32 8.40 -7.53 -4.24
CA ARG A 32 9.08 -6.75 -5.28
C ARG A 32 8.89 -5.26 -5.00
N MET A 33 9.70 -4.41 -5.63
CA MET A 33 9.46 -2.96 -5.65
C MET A 33 8.34 -2.61 -6.64
N PRO A 34 7.51 -1.60 -6.35
CA PRO A 34 6.55 -1.07 -7.30
C PRO A 34 7.26 -0.45 -8.50
N SER A 35 6.63 -0.50 -9.67
CA SER A 35 7.09 0.27 -10.83
C SER A 35 6.80 1.76 -10.62
N ASP A 36 7.53 2.65 -11.30
CA ASP A 36 7.34 4.11 -11.17
C ASP A 36 5.88 4.56 -11.43
N ALA A 37 5.23 3.96 -12.44
CA ALA A 37 3.83 4.22 -12.76
C ALA A 37 2.85 3.72 -11.68
N GLU A 38 3.17 2.60 -11.03
CA GLU A 38 2.35 2.05 -9.94
C GLU A 38 2.51 2.89 -8.68
N ARG A 39 3.76 3.24 -8.35
CA ARG A 39 4.11 4.11 -7.22
C ARG A 39 3.41 5.45 -7.35
N ALA A 40 3.47 6.09 -8.51
CA ALA A 40 2.79 7.35 -8.76
C ALA A 40 1.26 7.25 -8.52
N ARG A 41 0.61 6.19 -9.02
CA ARG A 41 -0.83 5.97 -8.78
C ARG A 41 -1.15 5.73 -7.31
N CYS A 42 -0.35 4.92 -6.62
CA CYS A 42 -0.57 4.61 -5.22
C CYS A 42 -0.39 5.85 -4.34
N VAL A 43 0.65 6.64 -4.61
CA VAL A 43 0.93 7.90 -3.91
C VAL A 43 -0.20 8.89 -4.15
N ASP A 44 -0.64 9.06 -5.40
CA ASP A 44 -1.77 9.92 -5.74
C ASP A 44 -3.04 9.50 -4.99
N TYR A 45 -3.36 8.20 -4.98
CA TYR A 45 -4.51 7.66 -4.26
C TYR A 45 -4.45 7.92 -2.74
N ILE A 46 -3.28 7.69 -2.12
CA ILE A 46 -3.08 7.95 -0.69
C ILE A 46 -3.15 9.45 -0.38
N GLN A 47 -2.58 10.30 -1.24
CA GLN A 47 -2.63 11.76 -1.11
C GLN A 47 -4.04 12.33 -1.32
N SER A 48 -4.84 11.70 -2.18
CA SER A 48 -6.26 12.02 -2.37
C SER A 48 -7.12 11.65 -1.15
N GLY A 49 -6.56 10.89 -0.19
CA GLY A 49 -7.28 10.39 0.98
C GLY A 49 -8.12 9.14 0.69
N GLY A 50 -7.91 8.49 -0.45
CA GLY A 50 -8.74 7.37 -0.90
C GLY A 50 -10.23 7.73 -0.98
N SER A 51 -11.12 6.74 -0.85
CA SER A 51 -12.56 6.97 -0.93
C SER A 51 -13.18 7.69 0.27
N ASP A 52 -12.50 7.69 1.43
CA ASP A 52 -13.04 8.18 2.71
C ASP A 52 -12.43 9.53 3.14
N GLY A 53 -11.41 10.02 2.42
CA GLY A 53 -10.61 11.19 2.83
C GLY A 53 -9.54 10.87 3.88
N ASP A 54 -9.43 9.61 4.29
CA ASP A 54 -8.47 9.12 5.28
C ASP A 54 -7.29 8.41 4.62
N ALA A 55 -6.10 9.01 4.69
CA ALA A 55 -4.87 8.42 4.15
C ALA A 55 -4.57 7.02 4.74
N LYS A 56 -4.96 6.76 5.99
CA LYS A 56 -4.81 5.43 6.62
C LYS A 56 -5.74 4.39 6.00
N ALA A 57 -6.98 4.78 5.71
CA ALA A 57 -7.95 3.93 5.03
C ALA A 57 -7.50 3.65 3.59
N ALA A 58 -6.98 4.66 2.90
CA ALA A 58 -6.42 4.52 1.55
C ALA A 58 -5.25 3.52 1.49
N VAL A 59 -4.34 3.55 2.47
CA VAL A 59 -3.25 2.57 2.58
C VAL A 59 -3.78 1.15 2.84
N ALA A 60 -4.79 1.02 3.69
CA ALA A 60 -5.42 -0.27 3.97
C ALA A 60 -6.17 -0.83 2.74
N ASP A 61 -6.84 0.03 1.98
CA ASP A 61 -7.52 -0.30 0.73
C ASP A 61 -6.52 -0.75 -0.32
N LEU A 62 -5.40 -0.03 -0.49
CA LEU A 62 -4.33 -0.42 -1.39
C LEU A 62 -3.74 -1.79 -1.02
N PHE A 63 -3.51 -2.05 0.26
CA PHE A 63 -3.04 -3.37 0.72
C PHE A 63 -4.03 -4.48 0.39
N TRP A 64 -5.33 -4.23 0.57
CA TRP A 64 -6.40 -5.13 0.17
C TRP A 64 -6.43 -5.35 -1.34
N ALA A 65 -6.31 -4.28 -2.12
CA ALA A 65 -6.28 -4.34 -3.57
C ALA A 65 -5.09 -5.15 -4.08
N LEU A 66 -3.90 -4.99 -3.48
CA LEU A 66 -2.70 -5.78 -3.83
C LEU A 66 -2.88 -7.27 -3.52
N LEU A 67 -3.47 -7.61 -2.36
CA LEU A 67 -3.77 -8.99 -2.00
C LEU A 67 -4.79 -9.67 -2.94
N ASN A 68 -5.71 -8.88 -3.51
CA ASN A 68 -6.74 -9.36 -4.42
C ASN A 68 -6.39 -9.15 -5.90
N SER A 69 -5.24 -8.54 -6.20
CA SER A 69 -4.84 -8.23 -7.57
C SER A 69 -4.28 -9.46 -8.27
N SER A 70 -4.54 -9.53 -9.57
CA SER A 70 -4.08 -10.61 -10.45
C SER A 70 -2.56 -10.75 -10.52
N GLU A 71 -1.77 -9.73 -10.17
CA GLU A 71 -0.30 -9.83 -10.06
C GLU A 71 0.16 -10.77 -8.93
N PHE A 72 -0.63 -10.97 -7.86
CA PHE A 72 -0.36 -12.00 -6.86
C PHE A 72 -0.74 -13.40 -7.38
N LEU A 73 -1.82 -13.50 -8.16
CA LEU A 73 -2.29 -14.75 -8.76
C LEU A 73 -1.45 -15.25 -9.94
N LEU A 74 -0.76 -14.35 -10.65
CA LEU A 74 0.09 -14.67 -11.80
C LEU A 74 1.54 -14.98 -11.43
N ASN A 75 1.91 -14.86 -10.14
CA ASN A 75 3.18 -15.36 -9.63
C ASN A 75 3.05 -16.87 -9.33
N HIS A 76 2.88 -17.69 -10.37
CA HIS A 76 2.87 -19.16 -10.31
C HIS A 76 3.80 -19.76 -11.36
#